data_AF-A0AAD5VCX2-F1
#
_entry.id   AF-A0AAD5VCX2-F1
#
_cell.length_a   1.000
_cell.length_b   1.000
_cell.length_c   1.000
_cell.angle_alpha   90.00
_cell.angle_beta   90.00
_cell.angle_gamma   90.00
#
_symmetry.space_group_name_H-M   'P 1'
#
loop_
_entity.id
_entity.type
_entity.pdbx_description
1 polymer ?
#
loop_
_entity_poly.entity_id
_entity_poly.type
_entity_poly.pdbx_seq_one_letter_code
_entity_poly.pdbx_strand_id
1 'polypeptide(L)'
;MDNSSTNAAPDPDSLIELAKCKAVNEYFQEKVEGLKGELSKAKDESTSDIAQIQTQESERRVVCLIDGDEMTFSLSQIAKGTAGGRVVAATLMDALKHLADHSQITIRAWVFFNKNEILKVSGIRGNSDVSRGIEDFVVGFNRTNDRFLMADVGTGKVSPKVKACLEDEARASQTYKVVFAGGRNVHYLESIRSLVAAGHGRKLVFLRRDQEPALDSFGLPILKIPSIFEGPIPTVASGSSQSPPEVPSTPPGLSRQGWASPPAYRSSPFGEPSTPSDTKGASRSASSSNVSWRSSPQPTPKIDPKKPMSKQNPPPCNMFYLTSRCKYGDSCNFCHAYVMNSEQIETLRVSVKKTPCATVNRG
;
A
#
# COMPACT_ATOMS: atom_id res chain seq x y z
N MET A 1 -68.60 -58.21 68.82
CA MET A 1 -69.14 -57.63 67.57
C MET A 1 -67.95 -57.59 66.61
N ASP A 2 -67.81 -58.65 65.83
CA ASP A 2 -66.69 -58.85 64.91
C ASP A 2 -66.90 -58.01 63.65
N ASN A 3 -65.92 -57.18 63.32
CA ASN A 3 -65.91 -56.38 62.11
C ASN A 3 -64.97 -57.04 61.09
N SER A 4 -65.50 -57.97 60.29
CA SER A 4 -64.79 -58.58 59.17
C SER A 4 -64.90 -57.65 57.95
N SER A 5 -63.89 -56.80 57.74
CA SER A 5 -63.71 -56.10 56.45
C SER A 5 -63.09 -57.08 55.45
N THR A 6 -63.89 -57.44 54.45
CA THR A 6 -63.50 -58.23 53.30
C THR A 6 -62.55 -57.41 52.40
N ASN A 7 -61.28 -57.80 52.36
CA ASN A 7 -60.34 -57.37 51.32
C ASN A 7 -60.80 -57.99 49.98
N ALA A 8 -61.55 -57.23 49.19
CA ALA A 8 -61.87 -57.61 47.81
C ALA A 8 -60.58 -57.60 46.99
N ALA A 9 -60.29 -58.71 46.31
CA ALA A 9 -59.16 -58.79 45.39
C ALA A 9 -59.33 -57.76 44.26
N PRO A 10 -58.25 -57.07 43.86
CA PRO A 10 -58.32 -56.06 42.80
C PRO A 10 -58.78 -56.69 41.48
N ASP A 11 -59.61 -55.94 40.74
CA ASP A 11 -60.16 -56.34 39.45
C ASP A 11 -59.02 -56.60 38.44
N PRO A 12 -58.97 -57.77 37.78
CA PRO A 12 -57.90 -58.13 36.84
C PRO A 12 -57.66 -57.12 35.72
N ASP A 13 -58.70 -56.41 35.23
CA ASP A 13 -58.52 -55.37 34.20
C ASP A 13 -57.73 -54.16 34.72
N SER A 14 -57.92 -53.79 35.99
CA SER A 14 -57.16 -52.72 36.65
C SER A 14 -55.67 -53.06 36.82
N LEU A 15 -55.35 -54.35 37.03
CA LEU A 15 -53.98 -54.84 37.13
C LEU A 15 -53.26 -54.80 35.78
N ILE A 16 -53.98 -55.09 34.69
CA ILE A 16 -53.46 -55.03 33.32
C ILE A 16 -53.19 -53.56 32.92
N GLU A 17 -54.09 -52.64 33.26
CA GLU A 17 -53.91 -51.22 32.97
C GLU A 17 -52.75 -50.61 33.77
N LEU A 18 -52.61 -50.97 35.05
CA LEU A 18 -51.47 -50.58 35.88
C LEU A 18 -50.13 -51.12 35.32
N ALA A 19 -50.12 -52.37 34.83
CA ALA A 19 -48.94 -52.96 34.21
C ALA A 19 -48.54 -52.25 32.91
N LYS A 20 -49.53 -51.87 32.07
CA LYS A 20 -49.28 -51.05 30.86
C LYS A 20 -48.73 -49.68 31.21
N CYS A 21 -49.30 -49.00 32.20
CA CYS A 21 -48.81 -47.70 32.67
C CYS A 21 -47.37 -47.77 33.20
N LYS A 22 -47.02 -48.83 33.95
CA LYS A 22 -45.65 -49.06 34.41
C LYS A 22 -44.68 -49.26 33.25
N ALA A 23 -45.02 -50.12 32.30
CA ALA A 23 -44.16 -50.38 31.14
C ALA A 23 -43.92 -49.13 30.28
N VAL A 24 -44.95 -48.31 30.09
CA VAL A 24 -44.83 -47.02 29.38
C VAL A 24 -43.93 -46.06 30.16
N ASN A 25 -44.10 -45.97 31.48
CA ASN A 25 -43.27 -45.11 32.32
C ASN A 25 -41.79 -45.54 32.33
N GLU A 26 -41.52 -46.84 32.42
CA GLU A 26 -40.17 -47.40 32.32
C GLU A 26 -39.51 -47.08 30.97
N TYR A 27 -40.26 -47.24 29.86
CA TYR A 27 -39.79 -46.87 28.52
C TYR A 27 -39.45 -45.37 28.41
N PHE A 28 -40.30 -44.49 28.95
CA PHE A 28 -40.02 -43.05 28.95
C PHE A 28 -38.80 -42.70 29.82
N GLN A 29 -38.63 -43.36 30.97
CA GLN A 29 -37.46 -43.15 31.83
C GLN A 29 -36.16 -43.57 31.13
N GLU A 30 -36.15 -44.72 30.45
CA GLU A 30 -35.00 -45.17 29.65
C GLU A 30 -34.66 -44.17 28.53
N LYS A 31 -35.68 -43.67 27.81
CA LYS A 31 -35.51 -42.66 26.76
C LYS A 31 -34.90 -41.36 27.29
N VAL A 32 -35.35 -40.91 28.45
CA VAL A 32 -34.87 -39.68 29.10
C VAL A 32 -33.42 -39.84 29.54
N GLU A 33 -33.04 -40.97 30.12
CA GLU A 33 -31.66 -41.24 30.50
C GLU A 33 -30.75 -41.37 29.27
N GLY A 34 -31.23 -41.97 28.18
CA GLY A 34 -30.51 -42.00 26.90
C GLY A 34 -30.23 -40.60 26.35
N LEU A 35 -31.26 -39.74 26.29
CA LEU A 35 -31.12 -38.36 25.82
C LEU A 35 -30.21 -37.51 26.72
N LYS A 36 -30.25 -37.71 28.04
CA LYS A 36 -29.32 -37.05 28.97
C LYS A 36 -27.87 -37.48 28.72
N GLY A 37 -27.65 -38.76 28.44
CA GLY A 37 -26.32 -39.28 28.09
C GLY A 37 -25.77 -38.65 26.81
N GLU A 38 -26.59 -38.58 25.75
CA GLU A 38 -26.21 -37.92 24.49
C GLU A 38 -25.93 -36.43 24.68
N LEU A 39 -26.76 -35.72 25.47
CA LEU A 39 -26.57 -34.30 25.77
C LEU A 39 -25.28 -34.05 26.57
N SER A 40 -24.98 -34.91 27.56
CA SER A 40 -23.73 -34.81 28.33
C SER A 40 -22.52 -34.98 27.42
N LYS A 41 -22.55 -35.99 26.54
CA LYS A 41 -21.47 -36.27 25.62
C LYS A 41 -21.23 -35.12 24.62
N ALA A 42 -22.30 -34.60 24.03
CA ALA A 42 -22.22 -33.44 23.14
C ALA A 42 -21.71 -32.18 23.86
N LYS A 43 -22.09 -31.99 25.13
CA LYS A 43 -21.58 -30.89 25.95
C LYS A 43 -20.08 -31.04 26.21
N ASP A 44 -19.63 -32.22 26.60
CA ASP A 44 -18.21 -32.47 26.89
C ASP A 44 -17.34 -32.31 25.63
N GLU A 45 -17.79 -32.80 24.48
CA GLU A 45 -17.15 -32.61 23.17
C GLU A 45 -17.05 -31.11 22.84
N SER A 46 -18.15 -30.36 22.96
CA SER A 46 -18.15 -28.92 22.68
C SER A 46 -17.26 -28.14 23.66
N THR A 47 -17.17 -28.55 24.92
CA THR A 47 -16.30 -27.92 25.93
C THR A 47 -14.83 -28.20 25.63
N SER A 48 -14.51 -29.41 25.15
CA SER A 48 -13.17 -29.80 24.71
C SER A 48 -12.74 -29.00 23.47
N ASP A 49 -13.62 -28.83 22.50
CA ASP A 49 -13.36 -28.01 21.30
C ASP A 49 -13.12 -26.54 21.66
N ILE A 50 -13.93 -25.97 22.57
CA ILE A 50 -13.74 -24.62 23.09
C ILE A 50 -12.38 -24.49 23.79
N ALA A 51 -12.01 -25.47 24.63
CA ALA A 51 -10.71 -25.49 25.31
C ALA A 51 -9.55 -25.60 24.30
N GLN A 52 -9.66 -26.43 23.26
CA GLN A 52 -8.63 -26.52 22.22
C GLN A 52 -8.50 -25.23 21.41
N ILE A 53 -9.61 -24.59 21.05
CA ILE A 53 -9.62 -23.27 20.38
C ILE A 53 -8.94 -22.22 21.27
N GLN A 54 -9.27 -22.18 22.56
CA GLN A 54 -8.64 -21.27 23.53
C GLN A 54 -7.14 -21.56 23.75
N THR A 55 -6.73 -22.82 23.68
CA THR A 55 -5.31 -23.21 23.83
C THR A 55 -4.49 -22.82 22.59
N GLN A 56 -5.06 -22.91 21.39
CA GLN A 56 -4.45 -22.38 20.15
C GLN A 56 -4.43 -20.84 20.09
N GLU A 57 -5.28 -20.15 20.86
CA GLU A 57 -5.28 -18.69 21.03
C GLU A 57 -4.25 -18.18 22.07
N SER A 58 -3.50 -19.06 22.72
CA SER A 58 -2.54 -18.68 23.78
C SER A 58 -1.32 -17.90 23.27
N GLU A 59 -0.91 -18.07 22.01
CA GLU A 59 0.17 -17.27 21.40
C GLU A 59 -0.38 -16.19 20.48
N ARG A 60 -0.66 -15.00 21.04
CA ARG A 60 -0.95 -13.81 20.24
C ARG A 60 0.31 -13.26 19.61
N ARG A 61 0.18 -12.64 18.42
CA ARG A 61 1.33 -12.01 17.74
C ARG A 61 1.09 -10.60 17.25
N VAL A 62 2.14 -9.80 17.30
CA VAL A 62 2.27 -8.53 16.57
C VAL A 62 3.17 -8.79 15.37
N VAL A 63 2.70 -8.47 14.17
CA VAL A 63 3.46 -8.63 12.93
C VAL A 63 3.77 -7.26 12.34
N CYS A 64 5.05 -6.97 12.15
CA CYS A 64 5.52 -5.79 11.44
C CYS A 64 5.89 -6.15 10.01
N LEU A 65 5.25 -5.50 9.03
CA LEU A 65 5.49 -5.68 7.60
C LEU A 65 6.06 -4.38 7.04
N ILE A 66 7.27 -4.45 6.48
CA ILE A 66 7.97 -3.30 5.93
C ILE A 66 8.26 -3.54 4.45
N ASP A 67 7.70 -2.67 3.62
CA ASP A 67 8.09 -2.50 2.22
C ASP A 67 9.36 -1.64 2.18
N GLY A 68 10.52 -2.27 2.01
CA GLY A 68 11.83 -1.62 1.99
C GLY A 68 12.10 -0.75 0.78
N ASP A 69 11.33 -0.89 -0.31
CA ASP A 69 11.41 0.00 -1.48
C ASP A 69 10.74 1.34 -1.16
N GLU A 70 9.62 1.30 -0.43
CA GLU A 70 8.89 2.52 0.00
C GLU A 70 9.43 3.12 1.30
N MET A 71 10.00 2.27 2.17
CA MET A 71 10.49 2.59 3.52
C MET A 71 11.91 2.07 3.75
N THR A 72 12.85 2.64 3.00
CA THR A 72 14.28 2.36 3.18
C THR A 72 14.77 2.81 4.55
N PHE A 73 15.51 1.93 5.24
CA PHE A 73 16.21 2.27 6.49
C PHE A 73 17.30 3.31 6.26
N SER A 74 17.72 3.99 7.33
CA SER A 74 18.76 5.02 7.26
C SER A 74 20.02 4.48 6.58
N LEU A 75 20.47 5.17 5.53
CA LEU A 75 21.69 4.79 4.81
C LEU A 75 22.92 4.78 5.73
N SER A 76 22.93 5.66 6.73
CA SER A 76 24.00 5.69 7.74
C SER A 76 24.03 4.44 8.61
N GLN A 77 22.89 3.81 8.89
CA GLN A 77 22.83 2.53 9.61
C GLN A 77 23.20 1.38 8.68
N ILE A 78 22.75 1.41 7.43
CA ILE A 78 23.12 0.39 6.44
C ILE A 78 24.64 0.38 6.20
N ALA A 79 25.28 1.55 6.10
CA ALA A 79 26.73 1.67 5.94
C ALA A 79 27.53 1.08 7.14
N LYS A 80 26.94 1.00 8.33
CA LYS A 80 27.56 0.36 9.51
C LYS A 80 27.49 -1.17 9.50
N GLY A 81 26.90 -1.77 8.46
CA GLY A 81 26.78 -3.21 8.32
C GLY A 81 26.11 -3.86 9.52
N THR A 82 26.71 -4.94 10.04
CA THR A 82 26.13 -5.76 11.12
C THR A 82 25.76 -4.92 12.35
N ALA A 83 26.58 -3.94 12.72
CA ALA A 83 26.31 -3.10 13.88
C ALA A 83 25.04 -2.25 13.67
N GLY A 84 24.87 -1.67 12.49
CA GLY A 84 23.67 -0.89 12.16
C GLY A 84 22.42 -1.75 12.05
N GLY A 85 22.53 -2.96 11.48
CA GLY A 85 21.43 -3.92 11.43
C GLY A 85 20.90 -4.28 12.82
N ARG A 86 21.82 -4.51 13.78
CA ARG A 86 21.45 -4.77 15.18
C ARG A 86 20.76 -3.59 15.85
N VAL A 87 21.27 -2.38 15.63
CA VAL A 87 20.67 -1.16 16.20
C VAL A 87 19.24 -1.00 15.67
N VAL A 88 19.04 -1.08 14.35
CA VAL A 88 17.71 -0.92 13.74
C VAL A 88 16.74 -2.00 14.23
N ALA A 89 17.16 -3.26 14.28
CA ALA A 89 16.32 -4.34 14.78
C ALA A 89 15.95 -4.16 16.27
N ALA A 90 16.90 -3.76 17.11
CA ALA A 90 16.65 -3.50 18.52
C ALA A 90 15.68 -2.33 18.72
N THR A 91 15.86 -1.22 17.99
CA THR A 91 14.95 -0.06 18.05
C THR A 91 13.56 -0.42 17.53
N LEU A 92 13.46 -1.21 16.45
CA LEU A 92 12.17 -1.68 15.94
C LEU A 92 11.46 -2.57 16.96
N MET A 93 12.18 -3.52 17.57
CA MET A 93 11.66 -4.38 18.62
C MET A 93 11.11 -3.58 19.80
N ASP A 94 11.87 -2.60 20.29
CA ASP A 94 11.48 -1.74 21.40
C ASP A 94 10.19 -0.97 21.11
N ALA A 95 10.09 -0.37 19.92
CA ALA A 95 8.88 0.32 19.49
C ALA A 95 7.65 -0.61 19.37
N LEU A 96 7.85 -1.84 18.86
CA LEU A 96 6.76 -2.81 18.70
C LEU A 96 6.27 -3.38 20.04
N LYS A 97 7.13 -3.45 21.06
CA LYS A 97 6.73 -3.89 22.41
C LYS A 97 5.67 -2.99 23.03
N HIS A 98 5.68 -1.69 22.74
CA HIS A 98 4.65 -0.77 23.22
C HIS A 98 3.25 -1.06 22.64
N LEU A 99 3.15 -1.84 21.57
CA LEU A 99 1.88 -2.29 21.00
C LEU A 99 1.42 -3.65 21.54
N ALA A 100 2.30 -4.34 22.28
CA ALA A 100 1.97 -5.57 22.97
C ALA A 100 1.49 -5.23 24.39
N ASP A 101 0.26 -5.63 24.73
CA ASP A 101 -0.18 -5.61 26.13
C ASP A 101 0.68 -6.60 26.95
N HIS A 102 0.68 -6.50 28.29
CA HIS A 102 1.49 -7.32 29.22
C HIS A 102 1.24 -8.85 29.19
N SER A 103 0.54 -9.36 28.18
CA SER A 103 0.35 -10.79 27.92
C SER A 103 1.51 -11.36 27.09
N GLN A 104 1.63 -12.69 27.05
CA GLN A 104 2.64 -13.40 26.25
C GLN A 104 2.38 -13.18 24.75
N ILE A 105 2.85 -12.05 24.21
CA ILE A 105 2.71 -11.68 22.80
C ILE A 105 4.05 -11.90 22.11
N THR A 106 4.04 -12.63 21.01
CA THR A 106 5.21 -12.80 20.15
C THR A 106 5.30 -11.65 19.13
N ILE A 107 6.50 -11.15 18.89
CA ILE A 107 6.73 -10.09 17.90
C ILE A 107 7.46 -10.69 16.70
N ARG A 108 6.96 -10.41 15.50
CA ARG A 108 7.58 -10.80 14.22
C ARG A 108 7.77 -9.56 13.37
N ALA A 109 8.89 -9.48 12.64
CA ALA A 109 9.12 -8.41 11.70
C ALA A 109 9.62 -8.96 10.38
N TRP A 110 8.94 -8.65 9.29
CA TRP A 110 9.31 -9.02 7.93
C TRP A 110 9.55 -7.76 7.10
N VAL A 111 10.79 -7.62 6.65
CA VAL A 111 11.23 -6.58 5.74
C VAL A 111 11.50 -7.24 4.40
N PHE A 112 10.76 -6.81 3.37
CA PHE A 112 11.04 -7.22 2.00
C PHE A 112 11.62 -6.01 1.27
N PHE A 113 12.71 -6.20 0.54
CA PHE A 113 13.38 -5.10 -0.14
C PHE A 113 13.98 -5.56 -1.46
N ASN A 114 14.18 -4.66 -2.40
CA ASN A 114 15.02 -4.91 -3.57
C ASN A 114 16.38 -4.27 -3.34
N LYS A 115 17.44 -5.08 -3.22
CA LYS A 115 18.80 -4.58 -2.99
C LYS A 115 19.22 -3.53 -4.03
N ASN A 116 18.85 -3.72 -5.30
CA ASN A 116 19.23 -2.79 -6.37
C ASN A 116 18.57 -1.42 -6.21
N GLU A 117 17.33 -1.34 -5.71
CA GLU A 117 16.66 -0.07 -5.45
C GLU A 117 17.34 0.69 -4.31
N ILE A 118 17.72 0.00 -3.23
CA ILE A 118 18.49 0.60 -2.13
C ILE A 118 19.84 1.15 -2.64
N LEU A 119 20.56 0.37 -3.46
CA LEU A 119 21.84 0.80 -4.02
C LEU A 119 21.71 2.01 -4.95
N LYS A 120 20.64 2.07 -5.77
CA LYS A 120 20.34 3.24 -6.60
C LYS A 120 20.11 4.49 -5.75
N VAL A 121 19.27 4.38 -4.71
CA VAL A 121 19.00 5.49 -3.77
C VAL A 121 20.29 5.94 -3.07
N SER A 122 21.14 4.98 -2.69
CA SER A 122 22.43 5.28 -2.07
C SER A 122 23.39 6.02 -2.99
N GLY A 123 23.45 5.61 -4.27
CA GLY A 123 24.24 6.29 -5.29
C GLY A 123 23.80 7.74 -5.50
N ILE A 124 22.49 8.00 -5.55
CA ILE A 124 21.93 9.35 -5.64
C ILE A 124 22.35 10.23 -4.44
N ARG A 125 22.46 9.63 -3.25
CA ARG A 125 22.84 10.32 -2.02
C ARG A 125 24.35 10.34 -1.75
N GLY A 126 25.17 9.81 -2.65
CA GLY A 126 26.63 9.79 -2.53
C GLY A 126 27.15 8.92 -1.37
N ASN A 127 26.39 7.92 -0.94
CA ASN A 127 26.77 7.06 0.20
C ASN A 127 27.33 5.72 -0.32
N SER A 128 28.62 5.71 -0.66
CA SER A 128 29.30 4.53 -1.23
C SER A 128 29.44 3.38 -0.25
N ASP A 129 29.48 3.66 1.06
CA ASP A 129 29.68 2.63 2.08
C ASP A 129 28.49 1.67 2.20
N VAL A 130 27.29 2.10 1.77
CA VAL A 130 26.08 1.26 1.75
C VAL A 130 26.25 0.02 0.88
N SER A 131 26.93 0.11 -0.26
CA SER A 131 27.11 -1.08 -1.13
C SER A 131 27.93 -2.16 -0.45
N ARG A 132 28.83 -1.76 0.45
CA ARG A 132 29.68 -2.66 1.23
C ARG A 132 28.97 -3.12 2.51
N GLY A 133 28.09 -2.30 3.07
CA GLY A 133 27.42 -2.56 4.35
C GLY A 133 26.09 -3.33 4.24
N ILE A 134 25.37 -3.29 3.12
CA ILE A 134 23.99 -3.80 3.05
C ILE A 134 23.84 -5.29 3.39
N GLU A 135 24.78 -6.14 2.96
CA GLU A 135 24.70 -7.58 3.26
C GLU A 135 24.93 -7.84 4.75
N ASP A 136 25.96 -7.22 5.33
CA ASP A 136 26.24 -7.29 6.76
C ASP A 136 25.10 -6.68 7.59
N PHE A 137 24.46 -5.62 7.11
CA PHE A 137 23.29 -5.02 7.74
C PHE A 137 22.14 -6.01 7.84
N VAL A 138 21.84 -6.75 6.76
CA VAL A 138 20.82 -7.81 6.76
C VAL A 138 21.17 -8.91 7.76
N VAL A 139 22.44 -9.33 7.81
CA VAL A 139 22.92 -10.31 8.81
C VAL A 139 22.71 -9.80 10.23
N GLY A 140 23.07 -8.55 10.51
CA GLY A 140 22.88 -7.93 11.82
C GLY A 140 21.41 -7.84 12.21
N PHE A 141 20.54 -7.47 11.27
CA PHE A 141 19.09 -7.38 11.50
C PHE A 141 18.51 -8.75 11.85
N ASN A 142 18.74 -9.77 10.99
CA ASN A 142 18.16 -11.11 11.13
C ASN A 142 18.65 -11.85 12.38
N ARG A 143 19.88 -11.59 12.83
CA ARG A 143 20.44 -12.23 14.05
C ARG A 143 20.01 -11.57 15.35
N THR A 144 19.38 -10.40 15.31
CA THR A 144 18.97 -9.70 16.55
C THR A 144 17.76 -10.36 17.20
N ASN A 145 16.90 -10.98 16.41
CA ASN A 145 15.75 -11.72 16.92
C ASN A 145 15.37 -12.83 15.93
N ASP A 146 15.13 -14.04 16.43
CA ASP A 146 14.85 -15.21 15.59
C ASP A 146 13.57 -15.09 14.76
N ARG A 147 12.70 -14.12 15.06
CA ARG A 147 11.45 -13.84 14.34
C ARG A 147 11.54 -12.61 13.44
N PHE A 148 12.73 -12.04 13.30
CA PHE A 148 13.00 -10.92 12.41
C PHE A 148 13.63 -11.45 11.13
N LEU A 149 13.08 -11.03 9.99
CA LEU A 149 13.55 -11.44 8.68
C LEU A 149 13.57 -10.24 7.76
N MET A 150 14.74 -9.98 7.19
CA MET A 150 14.96 -9.09 6.09
C MET A 150 15.39 -9.92 4.88
N ALA A 151 14.62 -9.83 3.79
CA ALA A 151 14.77 -10.68 2.62
C ALA A 151 14.78 -9.83 1.33
N ASP A 152 15.85 -10.01 0.55
CA ASP A 152 15.95 -9.44 -0.79
C ASP A 152 14.99 -10.21 -1.72
N VAL A 153 14.10 -9.47 -2.39
CA VAL A 153 13.18 -10.06 -3.39
C VAL A 153 13.83 -10.20 -4.77
N GLY A 154 15.06 -9.70 -4.93
CA GLY A 154 15.79 -9.72 -6.18
C GLY A 154 15.18 -8.74 -7.18
N THR A 155 14.80 -9.22 -8.36
CA THR A 155 14.20 -8.39 -9.40
C THR A 155 12.70 -8.28 -9.23
N GLY A 156 12.15 -7.07 -9.41
CA GLY A 156 10.71 -6.82 -9.39
C GLY A 156 10.30 -5.89 -8.26
N LYS A 157 8.98 -5.77 -8.07
CA LYS A 157 8.38 -4.95 -7.02
C LYS A 157 8.23 -5.77 -5.74
N VAL A 158 8.57 -5.16 -4.61
CA VAL A 158 8.28 -5.72 -3.28
C VAL A 158 6.78 -5.82 -3.00
N SER A 159 5.99 -4.93 -3.59
CA SER A 159 4.61 -4.70 -3.17
C SER A 159 3.63 -5.88 -3.20
N PRO A 160 3.68 -6.80 -4.18
CA PRO A 160 2.78 -7.95 -4.19
C PRO A 160 3.00 -8.88 -2.99
N LYS A 161 4.26 -9.08 -2.57
CA LYS A 161 4.61 -9.97 -1.46
C LYS A 161 4.13 -9.40 -0.13
N VAL A 162 4.39 -8.11 0.10
CA VAL A 162 3.94 -7.41 1.30
C VAL A 162 2.40 -7.35 1.35
N LYS A 163 1.75 -7.10 0.22
CA LYS A 163 0.28 -7.09 0.12
C LYS A 163 -0.34 -8.43 0.52
N ALA A 164 0.20 -9.55 0.02
CA ALA A 164 -0.27 -10.89 0.38
C ALA A 164 -0.12 -11.13 1.90
N CYS A 165 1.05 -10.86 2.47
CA CYS A 165 1.28 -10.99 3.91
C CYS A 165 0.35 -10.10 4.74
N LEU A 166 0.10 -8.85 4.31
CA LEU A 166 -0.79 -7.92 4.99
C LEU A 166 -2.23 -8.47 5.04
N GLU A 167 -2.69 -8.99 3.92
CA GLU A 167 -4.02 -9.55 3.77
C GLU A 167 -4.23 -10.82 4.62
N ASP A 168 -3.24 -11.71 4.68
CA ASP A 168 -3.29 -12.93 5.49
C ASP A 168 -3.22 -12.61 6.99
N GLU A 169 -2.27 -11.79 7.41
CA GLU A 169 -2.06 -11.46 8.82
C GLU A 169 -3.19 -10.59 9.40
N ALA A 170 -3.82 -9.74 8.59
CA ALA A 170 -5.00 -8.99 9.05
C ALA A 170 -6.19 -9.93 9.36
N ARG A 171 -6.35 -11.01 8.58
CA ARG A 171 -7.42 -12.01 8.75
C ARG A 171 -7.11 -13.06 9.81
N ALA A 172 -5.85 -13.36 10.07
CA ALA A 172 -5.43 -14.36 11.05
C ALA A 172 -5.93 -14.04 12.47
N SER A 173 -6.58 -15.00 13.13
CA SER A 173 -7.13 -14.86 14.49
C SER A 173 -6.04 -14.60 15.54
N GLN A 174 -4.91 -15.31 15.43
CA GLN A 174 -3.75 -15.18 16.33
C GLN A 174 -3.03 -13.83 16.20
N THR A 175 -3.28 -13.07 15.13
CA THR A 175 -2.62 -11.78 14.90
C THR A 175 -3.40 -10.67 15.57
N TYR A 176 -2.80 -10.12 16.62
CA TYR A 176 -3.34 -9.05 17.43
C TYR A 176 -3.24 -7.70 16.73
N LYS A 177 -2.06 -7.38 16.20
CA LYS A 177 -1.80 -6.16 15.43
C LYS A 177 -0.93 -6.45 14.22
N VAL A 178 -1.22 -5.74 13.13
CA VAL A 178 -0.37 -5.65 11.95
C VAL A 178 0.15 -4.23 11.84
N VAL A 179 1.44 -4.06 12.05
CA VAL A 179 2.15 -2.80 11.85
C VAL A 179 2.66 -2.78 10.41
N PHE A 180 2.24 -1.82 9.62
CA PHE A 180 2.52 -1.79 8.19
C PHE A 180 3.24 -0.50 7.77
N ALA A 181 4.43 -0.66 7.21
CA ALA A 181 5.28 0.40 6.66
C ALA A 181 5.30 0.27 5.13
N GLY A 182 4.70 1.22 4.42
CA GLY A 182 4.50 1.15 2.96
C GLY A 182 3.22 1.82 2.45
N GLY A 183 2.38 2.36 3.35
CA GLY A 183 1.05 2.91 3.06
C GLY A 183 0.96 4.10 2.09
N ARG A 184 2.07 4.58 1.53
CA ARG A 184 2.07 5.61 0.48
C ARG A 184 1.77 5.04 -0.90
N ASN A 185 2.05 3.77 -1.11
CA ASN A 185 1.87 3.17 -2.41
C ASN A 185 0.37 2.94 -2.65
N VAL A 186 -0.15 3.54 -3.72
CA VAL A 186 -1.55 3.40 -4.17
C VAL A 186 -1.99 1.93 -4.27
N HIS A 187 -1.05 1.02 -4.52
CA HIS A 187 -1.29 -0.42 -4.62
C HIS A 187 -1.78 -1.06 -3.32
N TYR A 188 -1.53 -0.46 -2.15
CA TYR A 188 -2.02 -0.95 -0.87
C TYR A 188 -3.36 -0.34 -0.45
N LEU A 189 -3.73 0.83 -0.99
CA LEU A 189 -4.93 1.55 -0.55
C LEU A 189 -6.20 0.73 -0.72
N GLU A 190 -6.32 -0.02 -1.82
CA GLU A 190 -7.48 -0.87 -2.07
C GLU A 190 -7.56 -2.04 -1.10
N SER A 191 -6.44 -2.71 -0.83
CA SER A 191 -6.38 -3.80 0.16
C SER A 191 -6.71 -3.28 1.57
N ILE A 192 -6.19 -2.10 1.94
CA ILE A 192 -6.47 -1.48 3.23
C ILE A 192 -7.95 -1.10 3.36
N ARG A 193 -8.57 -0.52 2.32
CA ARG A 193 -10.02 -0.26 2.27
C ARG A 193 -10.83 -1.53 2.47
N SER A 194 -10.49 -2.58 1.73
CA SER A 194 -11.16 -3.87 1.84
C SER A 194 -11.06 -4.46 3.25
N LEU A 195 -9.88 -4.43 3.85
CA LEU A 195 -9.66 -4.91 5.22
C LEU A 195 -10.41 -4.08 6.27
N VAL A 196 -10.45 -2.75 6.12
CA VAL A 196 -11.22 -1.87 7.01
C VAL A 196 -12.72 -2.15 6.88
N ALA A 197 -13.24 -2.25 5.65
CA ALA A 197 -14.65 -2.57 5.39
C ALA A 197 -15.05 -3.95 5.92
N ALA A 198 -14.13 -4.92 5.90
CA ALA A 198 -14.30 -6.26 6.48
C ALA A 198 -14.16 -6.30 8.02
N GLY A 199 -13.97 -5.16 8.69
CA GLY A 199 -13.88 -5.08 10.16
C GLY A 199 -12.49 -5.38 10.73
N HIS A 200 -11.46 -5.52 9.90
CA HIS A 200 -10.08 -5.77 10.33
C HIS A 200 -9.30 -4.48 10.63
N GLY A 201 -9.87 -3.30 10.39
CA GLY A 201 -9.20 -2.01 10.60
C GLY A 201 -8.61 -1.82 12.01
N ARG A 202 -9.27 -2.32 13.06
CA ARG A 202 -8.79 -2.25 14.46
C ARG A 202 -7.44 -2.94 14.73
N LYS A 203 -7.04 -3.86 13.84
CA LYS A 203 -5.75 -4.56 13.93
C LYS A 203 -4.62 -3.80 13.23
N LEU A 204 -4.95 -2.90 12.30
CA LEU A 204 -3.98 -2.23 11.45
C LEU A 204 -3.38 -1.01 12.15
N VAL A 205 -2.06 -0.86 12.05
CA VAL A 205 -1.30 0.30 12.53
C VAL A 205 -0.35 0.71 11.42
N PHE A 206 -0.33 1.98 11.03
CA PHE A 206 0.65 2.46 10.06
C PHE A 206 1.97 2.79 10.75
N LEU A 207 3.07 2.27 10.23
CA LEU A 207 4.40 2.75 10.55
C LEU A 207 4.78 3.86 9.56
N ARG A 208 5.04 5.06 10.06
CA ARG A 208 5.39 6.24 9.26
C ARG A 208 6.75 6.82 9.63
N ARG A 209 7.34 7.55 8.68
CA ARG A 209 8.48 8.42 8.94
C ARG A 209 8.05 9.65 9.73
N ASP A 210 8.97 10.25 10.47
CA ASP A 210 8.67 11.42 11.32
C ASP A 210 8.15 12.63 10.53
N GLN A 211 8.74 12.90 9.37
CA GLN A 211 8.47 14.08 8.54
C GLN A 211 7.44 13.86 7.42
N GLU A 212 6.64 12.80 7.51
CA GLU A 212 5.67 12.47 6.46
C GLU A 212 4.32 13.19 6.68
N PRO A 213 3.73 13.84 5.66
CA PRO A 213 2.40 14.44 5.79
C PRO A 213 1.35 13.39 6.11
N ALA A 214 0.31 13.78 6.85
CA ALA A 214 -0.73 12.86 7.25
C ALA A 214 -1.52 12.36 6.02
N LEU A 215 -1.42 11.07 5.70
CA LEU A 215 -2.36 10.40 4.81
C LEU A 215 -3.65 10.13 5.61
N ASP A 216 -4.45 11.18 5.81
CA ASP A 216 -5.73 11.07 6.50
C ASP A 216 -6.80 10.59 5.51
N SER A 217 -7.03 9.29 5.48
CA SER A 217 -8.18 8.72 4.77
C SER A 217 -8.81 7.49 5.43
N PHE A 218 -8.13 6.84 6.38
CA PHE A 218 -8.64 5.61 7.02
C PHE A 218 -8.80 5.68 8.54
N GLY A 219 -8.37 6.77 9.20
CA GLY A 219 -8.46 6.90 10.66
C GLY A 219 -7.70 5.83 11.45
N LEU A 220 -6.67 5.20 10.84
CA LEU A 220 -5.90 4.14 11.46
C LEU A 220 -4.81 4.71 12.40
N PRO A 221 -4.49 4.03 13.51
CA PRO A 221 -3.38 4.41 14.39
C PRO A 221 -2.05 4.54 13.65
N ILE A 222 -1.21 5.48 14.09
CA ILE A 222 0.12 5.72 13.52
C ILE A 222 1.18 5.45 14.58
N LEU A 223 2.14 4.58 14.25
CA LEU A 223 3.40 4.41 14.95
C LEU A 223 4.49 5.20 14.21
N LYS A 224 5.31 5.93 14.95
CA LYS A 224 6.52 6.58 14.44
C LYS A 224 7.72 6.04 15.19
N ILE A 225 8.78 5.73 14.46
CA ILE A 225 10.05 5.29 15.04
C ILE A 225 11.13 6.24 14.56
N PRO A 226 11.60 7.15 15.44
CA PRO A 226 12.54 8.18 15.02
C PRO A 226 13.85 7.61 14.50
N SER A 227 14.39 8.27 13.49
CA SER A 227 15.78 8.12 13.03
C SER A 227 16.21 6.73 12.51
N ILE A 228 15.30 5.76 12.33
CA ILE A 228 15.65 4.46 11.74
C ILE A 228 15.43 4.41 10.22
N PHE A 229 14.63 5.32 9.67
CA PHE A 229 14.30 5.38 8.25
C PHE A 229 14.97 6.56 7.56
N GLU A 230 15.33 6.37 6.29
CA GLU A 230 15.86 7.45 5.46
C GLU A 230 14.76 8.48 5.21
N GLY A 231 15.13 9.77 5.28
CA GLY A 231 14.23 10.85 4.90
C GLY A 231 13.83 10.79 3.43
N PRO A 232 12.83 11.59 3.00
CA PRO A 232 12.53 11.73 1.58
C PRO A 232 13.79 12.13 0.81
N ILE A 233 13.99 11.56 -0.37
CA ILE A 233 15.07 11.95 -1.28
C ILE A 233 14.82 13.41 -1.63
N PRO A 234 15.75 14.35 -1.32
CA PRO A 234 15.62 15.69 -1.85
C PRO A 234 15.64 15.56 -3.36
N THR A 235 14.57 15.99 -4.02
CA THR A 235 14.48 16.05 -5.48
C THR A 235 15.62 16.93 -5.96
N VAL A 236 16.76 16.33 -6.31
CA VAL A 236 17.86 17.05 -6.93
C VAL A 236 17.33 17.56 -8.26
N ALA A 237 17.12 18.88 -8.33
CA ALA A 237 16.97 19.57 -9.61
C ALA A 237 18.18 19.19 -10.45
N SER A 238 17.96 18.35 -11.46
CA SER A 238 19.00 17.93 -12.38
C SER A 238 19.51 19.17 -13.12
N GLY A 239 20.76 19.53 -12.85
CA GLY A 239 21.65 20.29 -13.72
C GLY A 239 21.23 21.72 -14.06
N SER A 240 21.57 22.68 -13.21
CA SER A 240 21.97 23.98 -13.75
C SER A 240 23.32 23.78 -14.43
N SER A 241 23.34 23.81 -15.76
CA SER A 241 24.54 24.06 -16.53
C SER A 241 25.27 25.24 -15.90
N GLN A 242 26.52 25.01 -15.49
CA GLN A 242 27.44 26.10 -15.20
C GLN A 242 27.48 26.98 -16.45
N SER A 243 27.02 28.21 -16.30
CA SER A 243 27.29 29.26 -17.28
C SER A 243 28.81 29.47 -17.37
N PRO A 244 29.37 29.71 -18.57
CA PRO A 244 30.79 30.07 -18.68
C PRO A 244 31.04 31.41 -17.97
N PRO A 245 32.25 31.66 -17.45
CA PRO A 245 32.57 32.93 -16.81
C PRO A 245 32.50 34.08 -17.83
N GLU A 246 31.84 35.16 -17.44
CA GLU A 246 31.82 36.44 -18.16
C GLU A 246 33.24 37.00 -18.33
N VAL A 247 33.59 37.34 -19.56
CA VAL A 247 34.81 38.07 -19.91
C VAL A 247 34.48 39.57 -19.89
N PRO A 248 35.26 40.44 -19.23
CA PRO A 248 34.97 41.87 -19.18
C PRO A 248 35.37 42.58 -20.48
N SER A 249 34.44 43.37 -21.01
CA SER A 249 34.58 44.22 -22.19
C SER A 249 35.59 45.36 -21.95
N THR A 250 36.54 45.56 -22.88
CA THR A 250 37.35 46.78 -22.98
C THR A 250 37.10 47.52 -24.32
N PRO A 251 37.23 48.87 -24.39
CA PRO A 251 36.90 49.68 -25.57
C PRO A 251 38.04 49.79 -26.61
N PRO A 252 37.80 50.44 -27.77
CA PRO A 252 38.51 50.15 -29.03
C PRO A 252 39.73 51.04 -29.31
N GLY A 253 40.69 50.51 -30.08
CA GLY A 253 41.79 51.30 -30.66
C GLY A 253 42.75 50.54 -31.58
N LEU A 254 42.67 50.85 -32.88
CA LEU A 254 43.76 50.93 -33.88
C LEU A 254 44.46 49.66 -34.45
N SER A 255 44.17 49.43 -35.74
CA SER A 255 45.10 49.25 -36.88
C SER A 255 45.96 47.98 -37.11
N ARG A 256 45.66 47.37 -38.27
CA ARG A 256 46.52 46.98 -39.41
C ARG A 256 47.06 45.54 -39.56
N GLN A 257 46.80 45.03 -40.78
CA GLN A 257 47.53 44.04 -41.62
C GLN A 257 47.67 42.62 -41.03
N GLY A 258 47.12 41.54 -41.60
CA GLY A 258 46.87 41.19 -42.99
C GLY A 258 47.85 40.08 -43.36
N TRP A 259 47.37 38.84 -43.60
CA TRP A 259 47.93 37.84 -44.53
C TRP A 259 47.00 36.62 -44.70
N ALA A 260 46.74 36.34 -45.99
CA ALA A 260 46.43 35.12 -46.74
C ALA A 260 45.85 33.83 -46.09
N SER A 261 44.86 33.27 -46.81
CA SER A 261 44.19 31.96 -46.72
C SER A 261 45.12 30.74 -47.02
N PRO A 262 44.66 29.46 -46.97
CA PRO A 262 43.77 28.88 -48.01
C PRO A 262 42.81 27.76 -47.44
N PRO A 263 42.12 26.90 -48.24
CA PRO A 263 40.66 26.87 -48.27
C PRO A 263 40.01 25.50 -47.92
N ALA A 264 38.67 25.53 -47.95
CA ALA A 264 37.66 24.47 -47.93
C ALA A 264 38.06 23.01 -48.25
N TYR A 265 37.42 22.07 -47.51
CA TYR A 265 36.94 20.82 -48.10
C TYR A 265 35.42 20.71 -47.90
N ARG A 266 34.74 20.58 -49.04
CA ARG A 266 33.31 20.44 -49.25
C ARG A 266 33.06 18.99 -49.61
N SER A 267 32.08 18.33 -48.99
CA SER A 267 31.36 17.18 -49.56
C SER A 267 30.09 16.89 -48.75
N SER A 268 28.95 17.38 -49.26
CA SER A 268 27.66 16.65 -49.25
C SER A 268 27.54 15.95 -50.63
N PRO A 269 26.42 15.30 -51.03
CA PRO A 269 25.19 14.92 -50.33
C PRO A 269 24.71 13.47 -50.64
N PHE A 270 23.69 12.98 -49.95
CA PHE A 270 22.62 12.20 -50.58
C PHE A 270 21.28 12.59 -49.94
N GLY A 271 20.36 13.06 -50.78
CA GLY A 271 19.04 13.53 -50.39
C GLY A 271 17.94 12.54 -50.75
N GLU A 272 16.84 12.62 -50.01
CA GLU A 272 15.53 12.06 -50.34
C GLU A 272 14.69 13.07 -51.14
N PRO A 273 13.74 12.62 -52.00
CA PRO A 273 12.87 13.50 -52.78
C PRO A 273 11.48 13.76 -52.14
N SER A 274 11.16 15.05 -52.07
CA SER A 274 9.90 15.79 -52.36
C SER A 274 8.48 15.18 -52.28
N THR A 275 7.68 15.76 -51.37
CA THR A 275 6.27 16.29 -51.35
C THR A 275 5.42 16.29 -52.65
N PRO A 276 4.04 16.29 -52.65
CA PRO A 276 3.11 17.34 -52.10
C PRO A 276 1.80 16.82 -51.42
N SER A 277 1.28 17.44 -50.35
CA SER A 277 0.36 18.60 -50.21
C SER A 277 -1.12 18.40 -50.63
N ASP A 278 -2.00 18.99 -49.80
CA ASP A 278 -3.40 19.42 -49.99
C ASP A 278 -4.54 18.44 -49.58
N THR A 279 -5.62 18.81 -48.86
CA THR A 279 -6.12 20.11 -48.38
C THR A 279 -7.20 19.96 -47.28
N LYS A 280 -7.17 20.88 -46.31
CA LYS A 280 -8.27 21.68 -45.70
C LYS A 280 -9.45 21.05 -44.92
N GLY A 281 -9.56 21.51 -43.66
CA GLY A 281 -10.82 21.83 -42.95
C GLY A 281 -10.75 21.43 -41.46
N ALA A 282 -10.94 22.28 -40.46
CA ALA A 282 -11.13 23.72 -40.36
C ALA A 282 -10.70 24.14 -38.94
N SER A 283 -9.95 25.23 -38.87
CA SER A 283 -9.54 25.89 -37.63
C SER A 283 -10.75 26.44 -36.87
N ARG A 284 -10.74 26.30 -35.55
CA ARG A 284 -11.30 27.30 -34.64
C ARG A 284 -10.24 27.70 -33.63
N SER A 285 -9.68 28.87 -33.87
CA SER A 285 -8.75 29.59 -33.01
C SER A 285 -9.36 29.80 -31.62
N ALA A 286 -8.58 29.49 -30.59
CA ALA A 286 -8.71 30.13 -29.28
C ALA A 286 -7.32 30.67 -28.93
N SER A 287 -7.26 31.99 -28.80
CA SER A 287 -6.07 32.80 -28.64
C SER A 287 -5.14 32.29 -27.55
N SER A 288 -3.88 32.13 -27.93
CA SER A 288 -2.78 31.71 -27.08
C SER A 288 -2.42 32.80 -26.09
N SER A 289 -2.98 32.71 -24.89
CA SER A 289 -2.32 33.24 -23.69
C SER A 289 -1.41 32.15 -23.16
N ASN A 290 -0.11 32.24 -23.45
CA ASN A 290 0.90 31.30 -22.98
C ASN A 290 1.12 31.51 -21.48
N VAL A 291 0.20 31.01 -20.66
CA VAL A 291 0.33 31.02 -19.19
C VAL A 291 0.94 29.70 -18.77
N SER A 292 2.26 29.69 -18.65
CA SER A 292 3.00 28.62 -17.98
C SER A 292 2.59 28.62 -16.50
N TRP A 293 1.71 27.71 -16.10
CA TRP A 293 1.39 27.43 -14.70
C TRP A 293 2.56 26.72 -14.01
N ARG A 294 3.73 27.36 -14.00
CA ARG A 294 4.92 26.90 -13.28
C ARG A 294 4.94 27.53 -11.89
N SER A 295 4.89 26.65 -10.89
CA SER A 295 5.66 26.79 -9.65
C SER A 295 5.48 28.08 -8.85
N SER A 296 4.24 28.54 -8.69
CA SER A 296 3.86 29.42 -7.57
C SER A 296 2.89 28.67 -6.67
N PRO A 297 2.85 28.94 -5.35
CA PRO A 297 1.86 28.39 -4.44
C PRO A 297 0.50 29.02 -4.74
N GLN A 298 -0.11 28.61 -5.85
CA GLN A 298 -1.44 29.05 -6.24
C GLN A 298 -2.46 28.07 -5.66
N PRO A 299 -3.62 28.56 -5.18
CA PRO A 299 -4.70 27.70 -4.72
C PRO A 299 -5.06 26.71 -5.83
N THR A 300 -5.21 25.43 -5.46
CA THR A 300 -5.62 24.36 -6.39
C THR A 300 -6.78 24.83 -7.25
N PRO A 301 -6.64 24.89 -8.60
CA PRO A 301 -7.69 25.42 -9.46
C PRO A 301 -8.96 24.59 -9.28
N LYS A 302 -10.10 25.26 -9.09
CA LYS A 302 -11.42 24.64 -8.97
C LYS A 302 -12.12 24.66 -10.33
N ILE A 303 -12.88 23.60 -10.62
CA ILE A 303 -13.68 23.51 -11.85
C ILE A 303 -14.83 24.52 -11.76
N ASP A 304 -15.02 25.31 -12.82
CA ASP A 304 -16.17 26.19 -12.96
C ASP A 304 -17.40 25.37 -13.39
N PRO A 305 -18.45 25.23 -12.55
CA PRO A 305 -19.62 24.41 -12.85
C PRO A 305 -20.43 24.92 -14.05
N LYS A 306 -20.27 26.20 -14.43
CA LYS A 306 -20.98 26.81 -15.55
C LYS A 306 -20.33 26.52 -16.90
N LYS A 307 -19.16 25.88 -16.92
CA LYS A 307 -18.41 25.56 -18.14
C LYS A 307 -18.29 24.05 -18.34
N PRO A 308 -18.48 23.55 -19.57
CA PRO A 308 -18.22 22.14 -19.85
C PRO A 308 -16.72 21.85 -19.70
N MET A 309 -16.40 20.58 -19.45
CA MET A 309 -15.06 20.17 -19.05
C MET A 309 -13.97 20.53 -20.07
N SER A 310 -14.29 20.53 -21.37
CA SER A 310 -13.37 20.93 -22.45
C SER A 310 -13.12 22.44 -22.55
N LYS A 311 -13.90 23.28 -21.85
CA LYS A 311 -13.80 24.75 -21.84
C LYS A 311 -13.30 25.33 -20.51
N GLN A 312 -12.81 24.49 -19.62
CA GLN A 312 -12.09 24.95 -18.42
C GLN A 312 -10.77 25.62 -18.84
N ASN A 313 -10.26 26.53 -18.02
CA ASN A 313 -9.00 27.22 -18.29
C ASN A 313 -8.04 27.10 -17.09
N PRO A 314 -6.93 26.35 -17.22
CA PRO A 314 -6.57 25.46 -18.34
C PRO A 314 -7.52 24.24 -18.47
N PRO A 315 -7.71 23.63 -19.65
CA PRO A 315 -8.54 22.43 -19.78
C PRO A 315 -7.92 21.24 -19.03
N PRO A 316 -8.71 20.40 -18.34
CA PRO A 316 -8.22 19.22 -17.65
C PRO A 316 -7.71 18.16 -18.61
N CYS A 317 -6.68 17.43 -18.18
CA CYS A 317 -6.08 16.36 -18.96
C CYS A 317 -6.92 15.08 -18.86
N ASN A 318 -7.66 14.74 -19.92
CA ASN A 318 -8.45 13.51 -19.97
C ASN A 318 -7.62 12.25 -19.64
N MET A 319 -6.39 12.17 -20.13
CA MET A 319 -5.50 11.02 -19.91
C MET A 319 -5.10 10.91 -18.43
N PHE A 320 -4.70 12.01 -17.81
CA PHE A 320 -4.36 12.01 -16.38
C PHE A 320 -5.56 11.62 -15.52
N TYR A 321 -6.74 12.20 -15.74
CA TYR A 321 -7.90 11.95 -14.89
C TYR A 321 -8.61 10.61 -15.13
N LEU A 322 -8.47 10.01 -16.31
CA LEU A 322 -9.10 8.71 -16.61
C LEU A 322 -8.17 7.51 -16.43
N THR A 323 -6.85 7.69 -16.59
CA THR A 323 -5.87 6.59 -16.47
C THR A 323 -4.85 6.77 -15.34
N SER A 324 -4.97 7.86 -14.57
CA SER A 324 -4.07 8.25 -13.47
C SER A 324 -2.60 8.36 -13.89
N ARG A 325 -2.36 8.47 -15.20
CA ARG A 325 -1.04 8.53 -15.84
C ARG A 325 -1.16 9.40 -17.08
N CYS A 326 -0.28 10.37 -17.25
CA CYS A 326 -0.15 11.15 -18.47
C CYS A 326 1.29 11.02 -18.97
N LYS A 327 1.46 10.64 -20.24
CA LYS A 327 2.80 10.46 -20.86
C LYS A 327 3.66 11.73 -20.87
N TYR A 328 3.03 12.90 -20.73
CA TYR A 328 3.72 14.19 -20.72
C TYR A 328 4.08 14.67 -19.32
N GLY A 329 3.64 13.99 -18.26
CA GLY A 329 3.91 14.39 -16.87
C GLY A 329 3.61 15.86 -16.62
N ASP A 330 4.53 16.56 -15.97
CA ASP A 330 4.40 18.00 -15.63
C ASP A 330 4.55 18.94 -16.83
N SER A 331 4.95 18.42 -18.00
CA SER A 331 5.01 19.17 -19.26
C SER A 331 3.71 19.13 -20.05
N CYS A 332 2.63 18.58 -19.49
CA CYS A 332 1.34 18.50 -20.16
C CYS A 332 0.73 19.89 -20.33
N ASN A 333 0.28 20.20 -21.55
CA ASN A 333 -0.46 21.44 -21.85
C ASN A 333 -1.88 21.46 -21.23
N PHE A 334 -2.29 20.37 -20.60
CA PHE A 334 -3.58 20.21 -19.94
C PHE A 334 -3.37 20.09 -18.42
N CYS A 335 -4.33 20.59 -17.64
CA CYS A 335 -4.22 20.65 -16.19
C CYS A 335 -4.26 19.26 -15.54
N HIS A 336 -3.38 19.02 -14.56
CA HIS A 336 -3.39 17.85 -13.66
C HIS A 336 -3.77 18.21 -12.21
N ALA A 337 -4.00 19.50 -11.93
CA ALA A 337 -4.13 20.04 -10.57
C ALA A 337 -5.58 20.32 -10.12
N TYR A 338 -6.58 20.10 -10.98
CA TYR A 338 -7.99 20.15 -10.55
C TYR A 338 -8.29 19.06 -9.53
N VAL A 339 -9.00 19.46 -8.47
CA VAL A 339 -9.68 18.53 -7.56
C VAL A 339 -11.02 18.17 -8.19
N MET A 340 -11.17 16.91 -8.62
CA MET A 340 -12.39 16.40 -9.25
C MET A 340 -13.12 15.42 -8.34
N ASN A 341 -14.45 15.49 -8.33
CA ASN A 341 -15.29 14.46 -7.73
C ASN A 341 -15.64 13.35 -8.75
N SER A 342 -16.26 12.27 -8.27
CA SER A 342 -16.60 11.10 -9.09
C SER A 342 -17.52 11.43 -10.28
N GLU A 343 -18.46 12.36 -10.12
CA GLU A 343 -19.40 12.76 -11.18
C GLU A 343 -18.71 13.53 -12.31
N GLN A 344 -17.73 14.38 -11.96
CA GLN A 344 -16.91 15.13 -12.92
C GLN A 344 -15.98 14.20 -13.71
N ILE A 345 -15.44 13.17 -13.05
CA ILE A 345 -14.64 12.12 -13.71
C ILE A 345 -15.52 11.29 -14.65
N GLU A 346 -16.76 11.00 -14.28
CA GLU A 346 -17.70 10.29 -15.16
C GLU A 346 -18.09 11.15 -16.38
N THR A 347 -18.27 12.46 -16.17
CA THR A 347 -18.51 13.42 -17.27
C THR A 347 -17.34 13.43 -18.27
N LEU A 348 -16.11 13.34 -17.79
CA LEU A 348 -14.93 13.17 -18.62
C LEU A 348 -14.96 11.85 -19.41
N ARG A 349 -15.31 10.74 -18.75
CA ARG A 349 -15.40 9.41 -19.37
C ARG A 349 -16.43 9.39 -20.50
N VAL A 350 -17.59 10.01 -20.30
CA VAL A 350 -18.62 10.15 -21.34
C VAL A 350 -18.15 11.05 -22.48
N SER A 351 -17.45 12.15 -22.18
CA SER A 351 -16.98 13.11 -23.19
C SER A 351 -15.88 12.53 -24.10
N VAL A 352 -14.98 11.72 -23.54
CA VAL A 352 -13.91 11.06 -24.32
C VAL A 352 -14.48 10.05 -25.31
N LYS A 353 -15.54 9.32 -24.95
CA LYS A 353 -16.22 8.38 -25.86
C LYS A 353 -16.87 9.05 -27.08
N LYS A 354 -17.18 10.35 -26.97
CA LYS A 354 -17.73 11.15 -28.09
C LYS A 354 -16.64 11.69 -29.03
N THR A 355 -15.36 11.52 -28.67
CA THR A 355 -14.22 11.95 -29.50
C THR A 355 -13.68 10.72 -30.22
N PRO A 356 -13.68 10.68 -31.57
CA PRO A 356 -13.19 9.52 -32.31
C PRO A 356 -11.72 9.24 -32.00
N CYS A 357 -11.37 7.97 -31.86
CA CYS A 357 -10.00 7.53 -31.57
C CYS A 357 -9.08 7.88 -32.75
N ALA A 358 -7.93 8.49 -32.47
CA ALA A 358 -6.94 8.85 -33.48
C ALA A 358 -6.45 7.65 -34.32
N THR A 359 -6.48 6.44 -33.76
CA THR A 359 -6.13 5.19 -34.45
C THR A 359 -7.20 4.78 -35.47
N VAL A 360 -8.49 5.02 -35.18
CA VAL A 360 -9.61 4.72 -36.10
C VAL A 360 -9.69 5.76 -37.23
N ASN A 361 -9.22 6.98 -36.98
CA ASN A 361 -9.11 8.02 -38.01
C ASN A 361 -7.85 7.89 -38.89
N ARG A 362 -6.99 6.88 -38.65
CA ARG A 362 -5.76 6.63 -39.42
C ARG A 362 -5.75 5.22 -40.04
N GLY A 363 -6.86 4.84 -40.69
CA GLY A 363 -6.95 3.66 -41.57
C GLY A 363 -6.65 2.33 -40.90
#